data_AF-A0A1G2XHS8-F1
#
_entry.id   AF-A0A1G2XHS8-F1
#
_cell.length_a   1.000
_cell.length_b   1.000
_cell.length_c   1.000
_cell.angle_alpha   90.00
_cell.angle_beta   90.00
_cell.angle_gamma   90.00
#
_symmetry.space_group_name_H-M   'P 1'
#
loop_
_entity.id
_entity.type
_entity.pdbx_description
1 polymer ?
#
loop_
_entity_poly.entity_id
_entity_poly.type
_entity_poly.pdbx_seq_one_letter_code
_entity_poly.pdbx_strand_id
1 'polypeptide(L)'
;MFKDGNYNIVITDVGLSDISGWAVSKKAKGMLLNVPVVFMTGWGNQLSSSQLKECGVDFILVKPFKIREISSIIKKANDSKKMSKVDKERG
;
A
#
# COMPACT_ATOMS: atom_id res chain seq x y z
N MET A 1 0.49 2.55 -16.85
CA MET A 1 1.55 3.53 -16.56
C MET A 1 1.05 4.45 -15.45
N PHE A 2 1.80 4.67 -14.36
CA PHE A 2 1.43 5.68 -13.36
C PHE A 2 1.59 7.06 -14.03
N LYS A 3 0.53 7.86 -14.06
CA LYS A 3 0.55 9.22 -14.61
C LYS A 3 0.87 10.22 -13.49
N ASP A 4 1.37 11.40 -13.83
CA ASP A 4 1.54 12.49 -12.87
C ASP A 4 0.17 12.89 -12.29
N GLY A 5 -0.09 12.39 -11.09
CA GLY A 5 -1.30 12.61 -10.34
C GLY A 5 -0.98 12.53 -8.85
N ASN A 6 -1.66 13.35 -8.04
CA ASN A 6 -1.47 13.34 -6.59
C ASN A 6 -2.17 12.13 -5.98
N TYR A 7 -1.49 10.99 -5.95
CA TYR A 7 -1.99 9.79 -5.29
C TYR A 7 -1.84 9.90 -3.76
N ASN A 8 -2.89 9.51 -3.05
CA ASN A 8 -2.88 9.45 -1.59
C ASN A 8 -2.57 8.06 -1.05
N ILE A 9 -3.02 7.02 -1.76
CA ILE A 9 -2.89 5.62 -1.39
C ILE A 9 -2.83 4.82 -2.69
N VAL A 10 -2.01 3.76 -2.74
CA VAL A 10 -2.07 2.73 -3.78
C VAL A 10 -2.65 1.47 -3.16
N ILE A 11 -3.66 0.88 -3.80
CA ILE A 11 -4.23 -0.40 -3.38
C ILE A 11 -4.12 -1.37 -4.56
N THR A 12 -3.52 -2.54 -4.35
CA THR A 12 -3.33 -3.54 -5.41
C THR A 12 -3.63 -4.95 -4.93
N ASP A 13 -4.17 -5.78 -5.82
CA ASP A 13 -4.33 -7.21 -5.58
C ASP A 13 -3.00 -7.94 -5.78
N VAL A 14 -2.71 -8.90 -4.92
CA VAL A 14 -1.54 -9.79 -5.03
C VAL A 14 -1.86 -11.04 -5.85
N GLY A 15 -3.13 -11.45 -5.88
CA GLY A 15 -3.57 -12.70 -6.51
C GLY A 15 -3.97 -12.59 -7.98
N LEU A 16 -3.77 -11.44 -8.64
CA LEU A 16 -4.07 -11.29 -10.07
C LEU A 16 -2.97 -11.94 -10.92
N SER A 17 -3.39 -12.71 -11.93
CA SER A 17 -2.52 -13.47 -12.85
C SER A 17 -1.69 -12.59 -13.79
N ASP A 18 -2.23 -11.44 -14.19
CA ASP A 18 -1.73 -10.71 -15.36
C ASP A 18 -0.68 -9.65 -14.99
N ILE A 19 -0.79 -9.08 -13.78
CA ILE A 19 0.16 -8.12 -13.23
C ILE A 19 0.38 -8.49 -11.77
N SER A 20 1.62 -8.86 -11.45
CA SER A 20 2.02 -9.14 -10.08
C SER A 20 1.87 -7.88 -9.21
N GLY A 21 1.03 -7.93 -8.18
CA GLY A 21 0.88 -6.85 -7.19
C GLY A 21 2.20 -6.42 -6.55
N TRP A 22 3.17 -7.34 -6.51
CA TRP A 22 4.56 -7.08 -6.11
C TRP A 22 5.30 -6.11 -7.04
N ALA A 23 5.11 -6.24 -8.35
CA ALA A 23 5.71 -5.32 -9.32
C ALA A 23 5.06 -3.93 -9.20
N VAL A 24 3.75 -3.89 -8.93
CA VAL A 24 3.01 -2.65 -8.69
C VAL A 24 3.55 -1.93 -7.45
N SER A 25 3.75 -2.62 -6.32
CA SER A 25 4.26 -1.97 -5.11
C SER A 25 5.69 -1.45 -5.27
N LYS A 26 6.58 -2.24 -5.88
CA LYS A 26 7.97 -1.82 -6.14
C LYS A 26 8.01 -0.58 -7.02
N LYS A 27 7.22 -0.57 -8.11
CA LYS A 27 7.15 0.57 -9.02
C LYS A 27 6.51 1.79 -8.35
N ALA A 28 5.44 1.59 -7.58
CA ALA A 28 4.80 2.65 -6.82
C ALA A 28 5.78 3.30 -5.83
N LYS A 29 6.54 2.52 -5.05
CA LYS A 29 7.52 3.07 -4.11
C LYS A 29 8.71 3.76 -4.79
N GLY A 30 9.11 3.31 -5.97
CA GLY A 30 10.15 4.00 -6.76
C GLY A 30 9.70 5.37 -7.28
N MET A 31 8.40 5.58 -7.53
CA MET A 31 7.87 6.83 -8.08
C MET A 31 7.18 7.72 -7.04
N LEU A 32 6.64 7.13 -5.97
CA LEU A 32 5.73 7.74 -5.01
C LEU A 32 6.18 7.43 -3.57
N LEU A 33 7.38 7.87 -3.20
CA LEU A 33 8.05 7.51 -1.93
C LEU A 33 7.19 7.69 -0.67
N ASN A 34 6.32 8.70 -0.62
CA ASN A 34 5.47 9.00 0.54
C ASN A 34 4.01 8.54 0.37
N VAL A 35 3.73 7.69 -0.63
CA VAL A 35 2.40 7.14 -0.84
C VAL A 35 2.34 5.75 -0.21
N PRO A 36 1.44 5.51 0.75
CA PRO A 36 1.25 4.18 1.33
C PRO A 36 0.69 3.20 0.30
N VAL A 37 1.20 1.97 0.35
CA VAL A 37 0.78 0.85 -0.49
C VAL A 37 0.05 -0.18 0.37
N VAL A 38 -1.15 -0.55 -0.07
CA VAL A 38 -2.00 -1.55 0.56
C VAL A 38 -2.10 -2.77 -0.36
N PHE A 39 -1.79 -3.94 0.17
CA PHE A 39 -2.04 -5.21 -0.50
C PHE A 39 -3.42 -5.76 -0.16
N MET A 40 -4.18 -6.09 -1.20
CA MET A 40 -5.38 -6.90 -1.07
C MET A 40 -5.03 -8.33 -1.46
N THR A 41 -5.33 -9.32 -0.61
CA THR A 41 -4.95 -10.70 -0.89
C THR A 41 -5.95 -11.71 -0.36
N GLY A 42 -6.23 -12.76 -1.12
CA GLY A 42 -6.94 -13.95 -0.62
C GLY A 42 -6.04 -14.92 0.16
N TRP A 43 -4.73 -14.68 0.19
CA TRP A 43 -3.72 -15.60 0.71
C TRP A 43 -3.50 -15.45 2.22
N GLY A 44 -4.39 -14.77 2.94
CA GLY A 44 -4.33 -14.60 4.39
C GLY A 44 -2.97 -14.05 4.88
N ASN A 45 -2.45 -14.65 5.95
CA ASN A 45 -1.15 -14.33 6.56
C ASN A 45 0.02 -15.10 5.93
N GLN A 46 -0.14 -15.70 4.75
CA GLN A 46 0.93 -16.49 4.11
C GLN A 46 2.03 -15.61 3.48
N LEU A 47 1.85 -14.29 3.46
CA LEU A 47 2.88 -13.36 3.01
C LEU A 47 3.89 -13.12 4.13
N SER A 48 5.18 -13.36 3.86
CA SER A 48 6.21 -13.14 4.88
C SER A 48 6.39 -11.63 5.14
N SER A 49 6.67 -11.28 6.39
CA SER A 49 6.99 -9.91 6.78
C SER A 49 8.21 -9.36 6.04
N SER A 50 9.19 -10.21 5.72
CA SER A 50 10.37 -9.82 4.93
C SER A 50 10.01 -9.43 3.50
N GLN A 51 9.19 -10.22 2.81
CA GLN A 51 8.76 -9.95 1.43
C GLN A 51 7.96 -8.64 1.34
N LEU A 52 7.04 -8.42 2.29
CA LEU A 52 6.24 -7.20 2.36
C LEU A 52 7.12 -5.96 2.54
N LYS A 53 8.12 -6.05 3.43
CA LYS A 53 9.06 -4.96 3.68
C LYS A 53 9.93 -4.65 2.46
N GLU A 54 10.48 -5.67 1.81
CA GLU A 54 11.28 -5.52 0.59
C GLU A 54 10.49 -4.88 -0.56
N CYS A 55 9.19 -5.17 -0.63
CA CYS A 55 8.31 -4.65 -1.67
C CYS A 55 7.65 -3.32 -1.29
N GLY A 56 7.97 -2.80 -0.09
CA GLY A 56 7.46 -1.54 0.45
C GLY A 56 5.95 -1.53 0.62
N VAL A 57 5.39 -2.60 1.17
CA VAL A 57 3.97 -2.69 1.51
C VAL A 57 3.77 -2.19 2.93
N ASP A 58 2.84 -1.25 3.11
CA ASP A 58 2.57 -0.63 4.42
C ASP A 58 1.40 -1.32 5.14
N PHE A 59 0.41 -1.83 4.39
CA PHE A 59 -0.78 -2.46 4.95
C PHE A 59 -1.22 -3.68 4.13
N ILE A 60 -1.90 -4.62 4.79
CA ILE A 60 -2.55 -5.77 4.15
C ILE A 60 -4.04 -5.77 4.49
N LEU A 61 -4.86 -6.06 3.48
CA LEU A 61 -6.29 -6.33 3.58
C LEU A 61 -6.56 -7.75 3.05
N VAL A 62 -6.95 -8.65 3.94
CA VAL A 62 -7.22 -10.05 3.59
C VAL A 62 -8.64 -10.19 3.07
N LYS A 63 -8.83 -10.91 1.95
CA LYS A 63 -10.14 -11.27 1.40
C LYS A 63 -10.68 -12.55 2.07
N PRO A 64 -12.00 -12.66 2.32
CA PRO A 64 -12.99 -11.58 2.18
C PRO A 64 -12.88 -10.57 3.33
N PHE A 65 -13.15 -9.31 3.03
CA PHE A 65 -13.18 -8.22 4.01
C PHE A 65 -14.50 -7.46 3.95
N LYS A 66 -14.85 -6.78 5.04
CA LYS A 66 -16.01 -5.89 5.15
C LYS A 66 -15.64 -4.47 4.72
N ILE A 67 -16.64 -3.69 4.31
CA ILE A 67 -16.47 -2.25 3.98
C ILE A 67 -15.84 -1.47 5.14
N ARG A 68 -16.12 -1.83 6.39
CA ARG A 68 -15.51 -1.17 7.55
C ARG A 68 -14.00 -1.37 7.64
N GLU A 69 -13.49 -2.50 7.16
CA GLU A 69 -12.06 -2.84 7.22
C GLU A 69 -11.27 -2.02 6.19
N ILE A 70 -11.80 -1.86 4.97
CA ILE A 70 -11.18 -0.99 3.96
C ILE A 70 -11.19 0.48 4.41
N SER A 71 -12.29 0.97 5.00
CA SER A 71 -12.35 2.34 5.54
C SER A 71 -11.33 2.57 6.66
N SER A 72 -11.12 1.58 7.53
CA SER A 72 -10.12 1.62 8.60
C SER A 72 -8.70 1.72 8.05
N ILE A 73 -8.36 0.90 7.03
CA ILE A 73 -7.04 0.95 6.38
C ILE A 73 -6.82 2.28 5.68
N ILE A 74 -7.82 2.80 4.94
CA ILE A 74 -7.70 4.10 4.27
C ILE A 74 -7.42 5.22 5.28
N LYS A 75 -8.12 5.21 6.42
CA LYS A 75 -7.87 6.18 7.50
C LYS A 75 -6.43 6.09 8.03
N LYS A 76 -5.99 4.88 8.40
CA LYS A 76 -4.62 4.64 8.89
C LYS A 76 -3.54 5.07 7.89
N ALA A 77 -3.74 4.76 6.61
CA ALA A 77 -2.82 5.12 5.53
C ALA A 77 -2.71 6.64 5.33
N ASN A 78 -3.83 7.36 5.39
CA ASN A 78 -3.83 8.82 5.33
C ASN A 78 -3.14 9.46 6.56
N ASP A 79 -3.33 8.89 7.74
CA ASP A 79 -2.72 9.40 8.98
C ASP A 79 -1.19 9.20 8.99
N SER A 80 -0.71 8.07 8.47
CA SER A 80 0.74 7.80 8.32
C SER A 80 1.41 8.74 7.31
N LYS A 81 0.71 9.13 6.23
CA LYS A 81 1.18 10.17 5.29
C LYS A 81 1.31 11.54 5.95
N LYS A 82 0.40 11.92 6.85
CA LYS A 82 0.46 13.19 7.59
C LYS A 82 1.69 13.25 8.50
N MET A 83 1.99 12.19 9.23
CA MET A 83 3.18 12.13 10.11
C MET A 83 4.47 12.39 9.31
N SER A 84 4.64 11.69 8.17
CA SER A 84 5.82 11.84 7.30
C SER A 84 6.00 13.22 6.66
N LYS A 85 4.93 14.03 6.57
CA LYS A 85 4.98 15.42 6.09
C LYS A 85 5.34 16.39 7.21
N VAL A 86 4.77 16.20 8.40
CA VAL A 86 5.05 17.03 9.58
C VAL A 86 6.52 16.94 10.00
N ASP A 87 7.14 15.77 9.86
CA ASP A 87 8.58 15.59 10.15
C ASP A 87 9.49 16.28 9.11
N LYS A 88 9.01 16.48 7.88
CA LYS A 88 9.77 17.18 6.82
C LYS A 88 9.64 18.71 6.88
N GLU A 89 8.58 19.23 7.49
CA GLU A 89 8.34 20.68 7.63
C GLU A 89 8.98 21.27 8.90
N ARG A 90 9.52 20.42 9.78
CA ARG A 90 10.22 20.80 11.02
C ARG A 90 11.75 20.82 10.89
N GLY A 91 12.28 20.55 9.69
CA GLY A 91 13.71 20.56 9.37
C GLY A 91 14.14 21.80 8.62
#